data_AF-A0A848VVS3-F1
#
_entry.id   AF-A0A848VVS3-F1
#
_cell.length_a   1.000
_cell.length_b   1.000
_cell.length_c   1.000
_cell.angle_alpha   90.00
_cell.angle_beta   90.00
_cell.angle_gamma   90.00
#
_symmetry.space_group_name_H-M   'P 1'
#
loop_
_entity.id
_entity.type
_entity.pdbx_description
1 polymer ?
#
loop_
_entity_poly.entity_id
_entity_poly.type
_entity_poly.pdbx_seq_one_letter_code
_entity_poly.pdbx_strand_id
1 'polypeptide(L)'
;MFFGFGPLIYKERRRLLFVALMAFLAGFVFYLRADLYFYGVHVAIVTGLVYALVVGLCAILVCRFLPSMRFMIEAVAVSRLALSFFVLAVPHVGYRILADPFVTALLVVFGGFLVSRLLHGRIIREKARGWRDRIVPRNGFQRAPVLVEANAWQFRFVGWMDDAVPIRV
;
A
#
# COMPACT_ATOMS: atom_id res chain seq x y z
N MET A 1 7.31 -17.71 -25.21
CA MET A 1 7.49 -18.00 -23.77
C MET A 1 6.49 -17.15 -22.98
N PHE A 2 5.22 -17.55 -22.97
CA PHE A 2 4.17 -16.87 -22.18
C PHE A 2 4.27 -17.33 -20.73
N PHE A 3 5.24 -16.77 -20.03
CA PHE A 3 5.15 -16.37 -18.64
C PHE A 3 3.77 -16.58 -17.96
N GLY A 4 3.58 -17.76 -17.37
CA GLY A 4 2.40 -18.12 -16.58
C GLY A 4 2.34 -17.28 -15.29
N PHE A 5 1.71 -16.10 -15.36
CA PHE A 5 1.61 -15.14 -14.25
C PHE A 5 0.18 -14.95 -13.72
N GLY A 6 -0.83 -15.56 -14.36
CA GLY A 6 -2.24 -15.44 -13.98
C GLY A 6 -2.60 -15.76 -12.52
N PRO A 7 -2.08 -16.85 -11.89
CA PRO A 7 -2.59 -17.25 -10.57
C PRO A 7 -2.11 -16.37 -9.41
N LEU A 8 -1.02 -15.62 -9.58
CA LEU A 8 -0.47 -14.76 -8.52
C LEU A 8 -1.25 -13.45 -8.36
N ILE A 9 -1.71 -12.86 -9.47
CA ILE A 9 -2.51 -11.62 -9.42
C ILE A 9 -3.88 -11.88 -8.81
N TYR A 10 -4.47 -13.05 -9.07
CA TYR A 10 -5.79 -13.41 -8.53
C TYR A 10 -5.84 -13.42 -6.99
N LYS A 11 -4.75 -13.83 -6.34
CA LYS A 11 -4.64 -13.84 -4.88
C LYS A 11 -4.51 -12.43 -4.29
N GLU A 12 -3.79 -11.55 -4.99
CA GLU A 12 -3.55 -10.16 -4.56
C GLU A 12 -4.68 -9.17 -4.91
N ARG A 13 -5.79 -9.63 -5.52
CA ARG A 13 -6.91 -8.78 -5.96
C ARG A 13 -7.49 -7.93 -4.83
N ARG A 14 -7.67 -8.52 -3.65
CA ARG A 14 -8.26 -7.84 -2.48
C ARG A 14 -7.35 -6.72 -1.99
N ARG A 15 -6.05 -6.97 -1.91
CA ARG A 15 -5.02 -6.01 -1.52
C ARG A 15 -4.95 -4.84 -2.50
N LEU A 16 -4.91 -5.13 -3.80
CA LEU A 16 -4.89 -4.08 -4.83
C LEU A 16 -6.16 -3.22 -4.80
N LEU A 17 -7.33 -3.84 -4.61
CA LEU A 17 -8.59 -3.12 -4.46
C LEU A 17 -8.59 -2.25 -3.21
N PHE A 18 -8.10 -2.76 -2.07
CA PHE A 18 -7.95 -1.98 -0.85
C PHE A 18 -7.04 -0.76 -1.05
N VAL A 19 -5.85 -0.95 -1.63
CA VAL A 19 -4.91 0.14 -1.91
C VAL A 19 -5.54 1.18 -2.84
N ALA A 20 -6.24 0.76 -3.90
CA ALA A 20 -6.91 1.66 -4.83
C ALA A 20 -8.04 2.45 -4.16
N LEU A 21 -8.86 1.81 -3.31
CA LEU A 21 -9.91 2.48 -2.55
C LEU A 21 -9.34 3.48 -1.53
N MET A 22 -8.27 3.12 -0.81
CA MET A 22 -7.60 4.04 0.11
C MET A 22 -7.01 5.24 -0.64
N ALA A 23 -6.41 5.02 -1.81
CA ALA A 23 -5.90 6.10 -2.65
C ALA A 23 -7.01 7.00 -3.18
N PHE A 24 -8.16 6.43 -3.59
CA PHE A 24 -9.36 7.17 -3.96
C PHE A 24 -9.82 8.07 -2.82
N LEU A 25 -10.03 7.49 -1.64
CA LEU A 25 -10.50 8.22 -0.46
C LEU A 25 -9.53 9.31 -0.04
N ALA A 26 -8.22 9.05 -0.08
CA ALA A 26 -7.22 10.06 0.26
C ALA A 26 -7.28 11.25 -0.72
N GLY A 27 -7.32 10.98 -2.04
CA GLY A 27 -7.45 12.02 -3.06
C GLY A 27 -8.75 12.81 -2.93
N PHE A 28 -9.87 12.10 -2.68
CA PHE A 28 -11.18 12.72 -2.45
C PHE A 28 -11.17 13.64 -1.23
N VAL A 29 -10.67 13.16 -0.09
CA VAL A 29 -10.62 13.92 1.17
C VAL A 29 -9.73 15.16 1.05
N PHE A 30 -8.61 15.08 0.32
CA PHE A 30 -7.74 16.23 0.11
C PHE A 30 -8.43 17.42 -0.57
N TYR A 31 -9.29 17.14 -1.55
CA TYR A 31 -9.96 18.15 -2.34
C TYR A 31 -11.42 18.36 -1.94
N LEU A 32 -11.89 17.73 -0.86
CA LEU A 32 -13.28 17.82 -0.41
C LEU A 32 -13.69 19.24 -0.04
N ARG A 33 -12.75 20.07 0.42
CA ARG A 33 -12.96 21.48 0.77
C ARG A 33 -12.75 22.46 -0.38
N ALA A 34 -12.29 21.98 -1.53
CA ALA A 34 -12.10 22.85 -2.68
C ALA A 34 -13.44 23.00 -3.41
N ASP A 35 -14.01 24.20 -3.39
CA ASP A 35 -15.24 24.55 -4.11
C ASP A 35 -14.99 24.69 -5.63
N LEU A 36 -14.40 23.66 -6.23
CA LEU A 36 -14.07 23.59 -7.64
C LEU A 36 -14.93 22.51 -8.31
N TYR A 37 -15.56 22.90 -9.42
CA TYR A 37 -16.41 22.02 -10.22
C TYR A 37 -15.89 21.98 -11.66
N PHE A 38 -15.85 20.78 -12.24
CA PHE A 38 -15.48 20.54 -13.62
C PHE A 38 -16.65 19.88 -14.34
N TYR A 39 -17.29 20.57 -15.28
CA TYR A 39 -18.54 20.13 -15.95
C TYR A 39 -19.64 19.68 -14.97
N GLY A 40 -19.80 20.38 -13.84
CA GLY A 40 -20.82 20.05 -12.82
C GLY A 40 -20.44 18.91 -11.85
N VAL A 41 -19.27 18.28 -12.03
CA VAL A 41 -18.74 17.28 -11.10
C VAL A 41 -17.75 17.93 -10.14
N HIS A 42 -17.84 17.60 -8.86
CA HIS A 42 -16.91 18.11 -7.84
C HIS A 42 -15.48 17.60 -8.11
N VAL A 43 -14.49 18.50 -8.09
CA VAL A 43 -13.08 18.18 -8.41
C VAL A 43 -12.50 17.09 -7.50
N ALA A 44 -12.97 16.99 -6.25
CA ALA A 44 -12.62 15.90 -5.33
C ALA A 44 -12.86 14.49 -5.91
N ILE A 45 -13.95 14.29 -6.65
CA ILE A 45 -14.28 12.98 -7.23
C ILE A 45 -13.30 12.67 -8.37
N VAL A 46 -13.08 13.64 -9.25
CA VAL A 46 -12.17 13.50 -10.40
C VAL A 46 -10.74 13.22 -9.93
N THR A 47 -10.24 14.02 -9.00
CA THR A 47 -8.90 13.85 -8.42
C THR A 47 -8.76 12.53 -7.69
N GLY A 48 -9.76 12.13 -6.89
CA GLY A 48 -9.82 10.82 -6.25
C GLY A 48 -9.70 9.67 -7.25
N LEU A 49 -10.45 9.70 -8.35
CA LEU A 49 -10.40 8.69 -9.41
C LEU A 49 -9.03 8.64 -10.09
N VAL A 50 -8.46 9.79 -10.44
CA VAL A 50 -7.12 9.89 -11.03
C VAL A 50 -6.09 9.30 -10.07
N TYR A 51 -6.18 9.61 -8.78
CA TYR A 51 -5.30 9.07 -7.76
C TYR A 51 -5.42 7.55 -7.63
N ALA A 52 -6.65 7.03 -7.60
CA ALA A 52 -6.91 5.59 -7.52
C ALA A 52 -6.32 4.85 -8.72
N LEU A 53 -6.46 5.41 -9.92
CA LEU A 53 -5.93 4.84 -11.15
C LEU A 53 -4.40 4.83 -11.14
N VAL A 54 -3.77 5.96 -10.87
CA VAL A 54 -2.30 6.08 -10.87
C VAL A 54 -1.68 5.21 -9.78
N VAL A 55 -2.16 5.31 -8.54
CA VAL A 55 -1.63 4.52 -7.41
C VAL A 55 -1.94 3.04 -7.61
N GLY A 56 -3.12 2.68 -8.12
CA GLY A 56 -3.48 1.30 -8.44
C GLY A 56 -2.56 0.68 -9.50
N LEU A 57 -2.26 1.40 -10.58
CA LEU A 57 -1.31 0.95 -11.60
C LEU A 57 0.11 0.81 -11.02
N CYS A 58 0.58 1.79 -10.25
CA CYS A 58 1.86 1.69 -9.54
C CYS A 58 1.89 0.48 -8.59
N ALA A 59 0.81 0.23 -7.84
CA ALA A 59 0.71 -0.92 -6.95
C ALA A 59 0.79 -2.24 -7.71
N ILE A 60 0.12 -2.35 -8.87
CA ILE A 60 0.25 -3.52 -9.76
C ILE A 60 1.70 -3.71 -10.19
N LEU A 61 2.39 -2.65 -10.62
CA LEU A 61 3.80 -2.71 -11.03
C LEU A 61 4.71 -3.11 -9.86
N VAL A 62 4.53 -2.52 -8.67
CA VAL A 62 5.35 -2.87 -7.49
C VAL A 62 5.06 -4.30 -7.05
N CYS A 63 3.80 -4.74 -7.01
CA CYS A 63 3.47 -6.13 -6.75
C CYS A 63 4.06 -7.08 -7.80
N ARG A 64 4.27 -6.61 -9.03
CA ARG A 64 4.86 -7.39 -10.12
C ARG A 64 6.39 -7.51 -10.05
N PHE A 65 7.08 -6.40 -9.76
CA PHE A 65 8.55 -6.32 -9.79
C PHE A 65 9.19 -6.47 -8.41
N LEU A 66 8.54 -5.93 -7.37
CA LEU A 66 9.02 -5.86 -5.99
C LEU A 66 7.96 -6.41 -5.01
N PRO A 67 7.56 -7.69 -5.09
CA PRO A 67 6.50 -8.24 -4.22
C PRO A 67 6.84 -8.16 -2.73
N SER A 68 8.12 -8.03 -2.42
CA SER A 68 8.63 -7.89 -1.07
C SER A 68 8.22 -6.55 -0.41
N MET A 69 7.81 -5.57 -1.22
CA MET A 69 7.32 -4.25 -0.79
C MET A 69 5.79 -4.19 -0.68
N ARG A 70 5.06 -5.28 -0.95
CA ARG A 70 3.57 -5.25 -0.99
C ARG A 70 2.92 -4.75 0.32
N PHE A 71 3.48 -5.12 1.47
CA PHE A 71 3.01 -4.67 2.79
C PHE A 71 3.26 -3.18 3.01
N MET A 72 4.36 -2.68 2.45
CA MET A 72 4.71 -1.26 2.54
C MET A 72 3.75 -0.40 1.72
N ILE A 73 3.25 -0.88 0.57
CA ILE A 73 2.29 -0.15 -0.25
C ILE A 73 0.97 0.09 0.51
N GLU A 74 0.46 -0.93 1.20
CA GLU A 74 -0.76 -0.81 2.01
C GLU A 74 -0.58 0.21 3.12
N ALA A 75 0.52 0.09 3.87
CA ALA A 75 0.80 0.99 4.96
C ALA A 75 1.01 2.44 4.50
N VAL A 76 1.63 2.64 3.34
CA VAL A 76 1.74 3.94 2.67
C VAL A 76 0.36 4.49 2.28
N ALA A 77 -0.53 3.65 1.75
CA ALA A 77 -1.89 4.07 1.40
C ALA A 77 -2.69 4.50 2.65
N VAL A 78 -2.61 3.74 3.74
CA VAL A 78 -3.23 4.06 5.03
C VAL A 78 -2.62 5.34 5.62
N SER A 79 -1.29 5.47 5.62
CA SER A 79 -0.61 6.68 6.10
C SER A 79 -1.01 7.92 5.31
N ARG A 80 -1.17 7.79 3.99
CA ARG A 80 -1.62 8.89 3.13
C ARG A 80 -3.07 9.28 3.43
N LEU A 81 -3.95 8.32 3.67
CA LEU A 81 -5.32 8.60 4.10
C LEU A 81 -5.36 9.30 5.48
N ALA A 82 -4.54 8.85 6.42
CA ALA A 82 -4.40 9.51 7.72
C ALA A 82 -3.93 10.96 7.56
N LEU A 83 -2.95 11.21 6.67
CA LEU A 83 -2.50 12.56 6.35
C LEU A 83 -3.63 13.40 5.72
N SER A 84 -4.43 12.84 4.81
CA SER A 84 -5.54 13.59 4.21
C SER A 84 -6.59 13.99 5.25
N PHE A 85 -6.92 13.09 6.19
CA PHE A 85 -7.81 13.42 7.30
C PHE A 85 -7.20 14.48 8.22
N PHE A 86 -5.89 14.41 8.49
CA PHE A 86 -5.20 15.43 9.27
C PHE A 86 -5.29 16.81 8.60
N VAL A 87 -5.06 16.89 7.29
CA VAL A 87 -5.22 18.14 6.53
C VAL A 87 -6.66 18.65 6.58
N LEU A 88 -7.64 17.75 6.47
CA LEU A 88 -9.06 18.11 6.57
C LEU A 88 -9.41 18.70 7.95
N ALA A 89 -8.87 18.10 9.02
CA ALA A 89 -9.10 18.55 10.39
C ALA A 89 -8.37 19.88 10.71
N VAL A 90 -7.15 20.05 10.22
CA VAL A 90 -6.25 21.17 10.57
C VAL A 90 -5.72 21.84 9.28
N PRO A 91 -6.56 22.58 8.53
CA PRO A 91 -6.23 23.06 7.18
C PRO A 91 -5.05 24.03 7.14
N HIS A 92 -4.91 24.89 8.15
CA HIS A 92 -3.88 25.92 8.23
C HIS A 92 -2.46 25.33 8.29
N VAL A 93 -2.29 24.20 8.98
CA VAL A 93 -1.04 23.43 8.99
C VAL A 93 -0.96 22.54 7.76
N GLY A 94 -2.07 21.88 7.39
CA GLY A 94 -2.13 20.93 6.31
C GLY A 94 -1.73 21.48 4.94
N TYR A 95 -2.19 22.68 4.59
CA TYR A 95 -1.83 23.30 3.30
C TYR A 95 -0.35 23.66 3.20
N ARG A 96 0.30 24.05 4.31
CA ARG A 96 1.75 24.31 4.33
C ARG A 96 2.55 23.03 4.13
N ILE A 97 2.11 21.94 4.75
CA ILE A 97 2.69 20.62 4.54
C ILE A 97 2.53 20.21 3.07
N LEU A 98 1.34 20.36 2.49
CA LEU A 98 1.05 19.98 1.12
C LEU A 98 1.79 20.82 0.06
N ALA A 99 2.13 22.06 0.38
CA ALA A 99 2.93 22.91 -0.50
C ALA A 99 4.36 22.37 -0.71
N ASP A 100 4.87 21.57 0.23
CA ASP A 100 6.21 20.99 0.16
C ASP A 100 6.14 19.48 -0.23
N PRO A 101 6.53 19.12 -1.47
CA PRO A 101 6.51 17.74 -1.93
C PRO A 101 7.49 16.83 -1.16
N PHE A 102 8.58 17.37 -0.60
CA PHE A 102 9.52 16.59 0.18
C PHE A 102 8.95 16.24 1.55
N VAL A 103 8.33 17.21 2.23
CA VAL A 103 7.72 16.98 3.54
C VAL A 103 6.56 15.99 3.44
N THR A 104 5.70 16.13 2.42
CA THR A 104 4.61 15.17 2.20
C THR A 104 5.12 13.76 1.92
N ALA A 105 6.13 13.61 1.06
CA ALA A 105 6.74 12.32 0.78
C ALA A 105 7.37 11.71 2.04
N LEU A 106 8.11 12.50 2.81
CA LEU A 106 8.71 12.08 4.07
C LEU A 106 7.64 11.58 5.05
N LEU A 107 6.58 12.35 5.28
CA LEU A 107 5.51 12.00 6.21
C LEU A 107 4.77 10.72 5.79
N VAL A 108 4.48 10.58 4.49
CA VAL A 108 3.77 9.41 3.97
C VAL A 108 4.65 8.16 4.01
N VAL A 109 5.93 8.27 3.67
CA VAL A 109 6.86 7.13 3.69
C VAL A 109 7.20 6.72 5.12
N PHE A 110 7.53 7.69 5.98
CA PHE A 110 7.84 7.44 7.38
C PHE A 110 6.61 6.93 8.14
N GLY A 111 5.45 7.55 7.93
CA GLY A 111 4.17 7.08 8.47
C GLY A 111 3.83 5.69 7.95
N GLY A 112 4.04 5.41 6.66
CA GLY A 112 3.88 4.07 6.09
C GLY A 112 4.81 3.03 6.73
N PHE A 113 6.05 3.39 7.05
CA PHE A 113 6.97 2.50 7.77
C PHE A 113 6.46 2.18 9.18
N LEU A 114 6.00 3.17 9.93
CA LEU A 114 5.43 2.98 11.27
C LEU A 114 4.14 2.15 11.22
N VAL A 115 3.23 2.48 10.31
CA VAL A 115 1.98 1.74 10.11
C VAL A 115 2.26 0.30 9.70
N SER A 116 3.25 0.05 8.83
CA SER A 116 3.61 -1.31 8.42
C SER A 116 4.14 -2.13 9.60
N ARG A 117 4.96 -1.54 10.46
CA ARG A 117 5.43 -2.18 11.70
C ARG A 117 4.28 -2.53 12.64
N LEU A 118 3.27 -1.66 12.74
CA LEU A 118 2.12 -1.86 13.61
C LEU A 118 1.12 -2.89 13.05
N LEU A 119 0.86 -2.87 11.75
CA LEU A 119 -0.13 -3.74 11.11
C LEU A 119 0.40 -5.15 10.84
N HIS A 120 1.62 -5.26 10.30
CA HIS A 120 2.17 -6.52 9.79
C HIS A 120 3.27 -7.11 10.69
N GLY A 121 3.63 -6.46 11.80
CA GLY A 121 4.61 -7.01 12.74
C GLY A 121 6.00 -7.21 12.13
N ARG A 122 6.69 -8.28 12.56
CA ARG A 122 8.05 -8.59 12.08
C ARG A 122 7.96 -9.56 10.91
N ILE A 123 8.32 -9.08 9.72
CA ILE A 123 8.39 -9.90 8.51
C ILE A 123 9.67 -10.75 8.59
N ILE A 124 9.50 -12.04 8.86
CA ILE A 124 10.61 -12.99 8.90
C ILE A 124 10.80 -13.53 7.47
N ARG A 125 11.81 -13.00 6.79
CA ARG A 125 12.25 -13.59 5.52
C ARG A 125 13.18 -14.74 5.84
N GLU A 126 12.89 -15.91 5.29
CA GLU A 126 13.91 -16.95 5.19
C GLU A 126 15.16 -16.33 4.53
N LYS A 127 16.28 -16.35 5.24
CA LYS A 127 17.57 -15.92 4.69
C LYS A 127 17.83 -16.77 3.44
N ALA A 128 17.89 -16.14 2.27
CA ALA A 128 18.33 -16.80 1.06
C ALA A 128 19.68 -17.48 1.35
N ARG A 129 19.75 -18.81 1.16
CA ARG A 129 20.92 -19.63 1.53
C ARG A 129 22.15 -19.34 0.66
N GLY A 130 22.01 -18.56 -0.41
CA GLY A 130 23.13 -18.12 -1.25
C GLY A 130 22.77 -17.01 -2.23
N TRP A 131 23.78 -16.51 -2.97
CA TRP A 131 23.62 -15.47 -3.99
C TRP A 131 22.78 -15.92 -5.19
N ARG A 132 22.90 -17.21 -5.58
CA ARG A 132 22.09 -17.80 -6.66
C ARG A 132 20.59 -17.77 -6.36
N ASP A 133 20.21 -18.09 -5.11
CA ASP A 133 18.81 -18.05 -4.68
C ASP A 133 18.22 -16.62 -4.61
N ARG A 134 19.07 -15.58 -4.58
CA ARG A 134 18.60 -14.17 -4.70
C ARG A 134 18.25 -13.79 -6.13
N ILE A 135 18.91 -14.37 -7.13
CA ILE A 135 18.77 -14.00 -8.54
C ILE A 135 17.73 -14.91 -9.22
N VAL A 136 17.76 -16.21 -8.93
CA VAL A 136 16.85 -17.21 -9.52
C VAL A 136 16.31 -18.11 -8.42
N PRO A 137 15.07 -17.90 -7.93
CA PRO A 137 14.46 -18.79 -6.96
C PRO A 137 14.33 -20.20 -7.54
N ARG A 138 14.88 -21.19 -6.82
CA ARG A 138 15.04 -22.59 -7.25
C ARG A 138 13.73 -23.33 -7.57
N ASN A 139 12.59 -22.85 -7.09
CA ASN A 139 11.26 -23.45 -7.33
C ASN A 139 10.48 -22.74 -8.46
N GLY A 140 11.18 -22.09 -9.39
CA GLY A 140 10.57 -21.19 -10.36
C GLY A 140 10.08 -19.90 -9.71
N PHE A 141 9.32 -19.08 -10.45
CA PHE A 141 8.71 -17.86 -9.89
C PHE A 141 7.73 -18.11 -8.72
N GLN A 142 7.48 -19.38 -8.34
CA GLN A 142 6.76 -19.73 -7.13
C GLN A 142 7.65 -19.50 -5.91
N ARG A 143 7.37 -18.40 -5.22
CA ARG A 143 8.11 -17.94 -4.04
C ARG A 143 7.71 -18.73 -2.81
N ALA A 144 8.69 -18.98 -1.94
CA ALA A 144 8.44 -19.47 -0.58
C ALA A 144 7.45 -18.55 0.15
N PRO A 145 6.54 -19.10 0.97
CA PRO A 145 5.59 -18.30 1.74
C PRO A 145 6.35 -17.28 2.59
N VAL A 146 5.94 -16.00 2.52
CA VAL A 146 6.48 -15.00 3.44
C VAL A 146 5.91 -15.32 4.81
N LEU A 147 6.79 -15.58 5.77
CA LEU A 147 6.40 -15.82 7.15
C LEU A 147 6.33 -14.50 7.89
N VAL A 148 5.29 -14.34 8.69
CA VAL A 148 5.07 -13.15 9.50
C VAL A 148 4.90 -13.58 10.95
N GLU A 149 5.66 -12.96 11.84
CA GLU A 149 5.46 -13.06 13.27
C GLU A 149 4.38 -12.04 13.65
N ALA A 150 3.13 -12.49 13.62
CA ALA A 150 1.96 -11.67 13.87
C ALA A 150 1.32 -12.00 15.22
N ASN A 151 0.97 -10.97 15.99
CA ASN A 151 0.24 -11.13 17.24
C ASN A 151 -1.23 -11.51 16.98
N ALA A 152 -1.94 -12.06 17.97
CA ALA A 152 -3.34 -12.50 17.83
C ALA A 152 -4.28 -11.42 17.28
N TRP A 153 -4.06 -10.15 17.65
CA TRP A 153 -4.81 -9.01 17.11
C TRP A 153 -4.57 -8.82 15.61
N GLN A 154 -3.30 -8.83 15.18
CA GLN A 154 -2.93 -8.66 13.76
C GLN A 154 -3.51 -9.79 12.91
N PHE A 155 -3.46 -11.03 13.40
CA PHE A 155 -4.08 -12.15 12.70
C PHE A 155 -5.60 -11.97 12.55
N ARG A 156 -6.29 -11.51 13.59
CA ARG A 156 -7.75 -11.32 13.57
C ARG A 156 -8.20 -10.18 12.64
N PHE A 157 -7.46 -9.08 12.58
CA PHE A 157 -7.88 -7.86 11.90
C PHE A 157 -7.17 -7.57 10.58
N VAL A 158 -5.95 -8.09 10.39
CA VAL A 158 -5.10 -7.88 9.20
C VAL A 158 -4.88 -9.18 8.43
N GLY A 159 -5.06 -10.35 9.07
CA GLY A 159 -4.83 -11.66 8.45
C GLY A 159 -5.68 -11.97 7.22
N TRP A 160 -6.79 -11.25 7.00
CA TRP A 160 -7.58 -11.36 5.76
C TRP A 160 -6.89 -10.72 4.54
N MET A 161 -5.93 -9.80 4.77
CA MET A 161 -5.10 -9.17 3.74
C MET A 161 -3.85 -9.98 3.41
N ASP A 162 -3.40 -10.83 4.34
CA ASP A 162 -2.13 -11.53 4.26
C ASP A 162 -2.32 -13.01 3.88
N ASP A 163 -1.83 -13.41 2.71
CA ASP A 163 -1.65 -14.84 2.36
C ASP A 163 -0.50 -15.51 3.14
N ALA A 164 0.09 -14.82 4.11
CA ALA A 164 1.24 -15.28 4.88
C ALA A 164 0.81 -16.32 5.92
N VAL A 165 1.55 -17.43 6.02
CA VAL A 165 1.35 -18.39 7.11
C VAL A 165 1.97 -17.76 8.37
N PRO A 166 1.18 -17.49 9.42
CA PRO A 166 1.72 -16.95 10.67
C PRO A 166 2.61 -18.00 11.34
N ILE A 167 3.74 -17.57 11.89
CA ILE A 167 4.52 -18.41 12.80
C ILE A 167 3.80 -18.38 14.15
N ARG A 168 3.26 -19.53 14.60
CA ARG A 168 2.81 -19.66 15.99
C ARG A 168 4.07 -19.80 16.86
N VAL A 169 4.30 -18.82 17.72
CA VAL A 169 5.28 -18.89 18.82
C VAL A 169 4.55 -19.36 20.06
#